data_AF-A0A7M4D4R7-F1
#
_entry.id   AF-A0A7M4D4R7-F1
#
_cell.length_a   1.000
_cell.length_b   1.000
_cell.length_c   1.000
_cell.angle_alpha   90.00
_cell.angle_beta   90.00
_cell.angle_gamma   90.00
#
_symmetry.space_group_name_H-M   'P 1'
#
loop_
_entity.id
_entity.type
_entity.pdbx_description
1 polymer ?
#
loop_
_entity_poly.entity_id
_entity_poly.type
_entity_poly.pdbx_seq_one_letter_code
_entity_poly.pdbx_strand_id
1 'polypeptide(L)'
;MEFITDIITNPNIPTSFMDSNNILELLFRFILNLAVTVFVINYVYFRATGKRSYVFTYIMISTTVFFLCFLLGSIELQLGFALGLFAIFGIIRYRTDTIPIREMTYLFLVITISVINALTRGEVSFGEIAFTNAAFMATTWVMERVWMKRHLARRTIVYDRLDLIHPSKHQELIDDIETRTGMVVAKFSIGQIDLAKGYTKLIVFYKESATPNILTDAEISDRST
;
A
#
# COMPACT_ATOMS: atom_id res chain seq x y z
N MET A 1 6.84 -41.63 -40.35
CA MET A 1 7.88 -42.12 -39.42
C MET A 1 9.25 -41.50 -39.72
N GLU A 2 9.33 -40.45 -40.56
CA GLU A 2 10.57 -39.73 -40.90
C GLU A 2 10.72 -38.38 -40.14
N PHE A 3 9.63 -37.86 -39.57
CA PHE A 3 9.61 -36.57 -38.86
C PHE A 3 10.28 -36.62 -37.47
N ILE A 4 10.32 -37.80 -36.85
CA ILE A 4 10.94 -38.00 -35.52
C ILE A 4 12.44 -38.25 -35.65
N THR A 5 12.89 -38.84 -36.77
CA THR A 5 14.31 -39.07 -37.05
C THR A 5 15.04 -37.77 -37.37
N ASP A 6 14.42 -36.82 -38.09
CA ASP A 6 15.04 -35.52 -38.41
C ASP A 6 15.30 -34.62 -37.19
N ILE A 7 14.52 -34.78 -36.11
CA ILE A 7 14.73 -34.04 -34.85
C ILE A 7 15.93 -34.58 -34.08
N ILE A 8 16.24 -35.87 -34.21
CA ILE A 8 17.30 -36.54 -33.44
C ILE A 8 18.67 -36.44 -34.14
N THR A 9 18.71 -36.33 -35.48
CA THR A 9 19.96 -36.28 -36.25
C THR A 9 20.43 -34.90 -36.68
N ASN A 10 19.70 -33.81 -36.37
CA ASN A 10 20.14 -32.46 -36.74
C ASN A 10 21.05 -31.85 -35.64
N PRO A 11 22.36 -31.67 -35.88
CA PRO A 11 23.28 -31.11 -34.90
C PRO A 11 23.17 -29.57 -34.78
N ASN A 12 22.21 -28.95 -35.47
CA ASN A 12 21.92 -27.51 -35.40
C ASN A 12 20.69 -27.19 -34.55
N ILE A 13 20.48 -27.91 -33.44
CA ILE A 13 19.72 -27.31 -32.34
C ILE A 13 20.66 -26.24 -31.78
N PRO A 14 20.36 -24.94 -31.90
CA PRO A 14 21.23 -23.92 -31.35
C PRO A 14 21.34 -24.20 -29.86
N THR A 15 22.56 -24.51 -29.41
CA THR A 15 22.91 -24.76 -28.00
C THR A 15 22.75 -23.51 -27.12
N SER A 16 22.10 -22.45 -27.62
CA SER A 16 21.77 -21.20 -26.94
C SER A 16 20.46 -21.24 -26.14
N PHE A 17 19.76 -22.38 -26.04
CA PHE A 17 18.55 -22.48 -25.19
C PHE A 17 18.83 -22.34 -23.68
N MET A 18 20.08 -22.52 -23.24
CA MET A 18 20.50 -22.35 -21.85
C MET A 18 21.79 -21.54 -21.78
N ASP A 19 21.72 -20.24 -22.10
CA ASP A 19 22.66 -19.30 -21.47
C ASP A 19 22.36 -19.29 -19.97
N SER A 20 22.97 -20.23 -19.25
CA SER A 20 22.85 -20.40 -17.80
C SER A 20 23.07 -19.09 -17.03
N ASN A 21 23.92 -18.22 -17.57
CA ASN A 21 24.21 -16.89 -17.05
C ASN A 21 22.97 -15.98 -17.05
N ASN A 22 22.16 -15.99 -18.13
CA ASN A 22 20.98 -15.13 -18.24
C ASN A 22 19.84 -15.59 -17.31
N ILE A 23 19.69 -16.91 -17.13
CA ILE A 23 18.68 -17.48 -16.22
C ILE A 23 19.07 -17.24 -14.77
N LEU A 24 20.36 -17.40 -14.42
CA LEU A 24 20.86 -17.09 -13.08
C LEU A 24 20.69 -15.61 -12.73
N GLU A 25 20.99 -14.72 -13.68
CA GLU A 25 20.79 -13.28 -13.51
C GLU A 25 19.31 -12.93 -13.29
N LEU A 26 18.41 -13.48 -14.13
CA LEU A 26 16.96 -13.34 -13.97
C LEU A 26 16.51 -13.79 -12.58
N LEU A 27 16.93 -14.98 -12.16
CA LEU A 27 16.51 -15.59 -10.90
C LEU A 27 17.03 -14.79 -9.71
N PHE A 28 18.29 -14.34 -9.75
CA PHE A 28 18.87 -13.52 -8.69
C PHE A 28 18.16 -12.18 -8.55
N ARG A 29 17.92 -11.47 -9.66
CA ARG A 29 17.18 -10.20 -9.67
C ARG A 29 15.73 -10.37 -9.22
N PHE A 30 15.10 -11.47 -9.62
CA PHE A 30 13.75 -11.80 -9.18
C PHE A 30 13.68 -12.03 -7.67
N ILE A 31 14.63 -12.79 -7.11
CA ILE A 31 14.72 -13.01 -5.66
C ILE A 31 14.93 -11.69 -4.93
N LEU A 32 15.82 -10.83 -5.42
CA LEU A 32 16.06 -9.51 -4.85
C LEU A 32 14.77 -8.67 -4.86
N ASN A 33 14.10 -8.59 -6.01
CA ASN A 33 12.84 -7.87 -6.16
C ASN A 33 11.76 -8.39 -5.22
N LEU A 34 11.62 -9.71 -5.14
CA LEU A 34 10.66 -10.36 -4.26
C LEU A 34 10.98 -10.09 -2.79
N ALA A 35 12.26 -10.17 -2.39
CA ALA A 35 12.69 -9.89 -1.02
C ALA A 35 12.36 -8.45 -0.60
N VAL A 36 12.68 -7.47 -1.45
CA VAL A 36 12.39 -6.06 -1.18
C VAL A 36 10.90 -5.80 -1.13
N THR A 37 10.13 -6.34 -2.09
CA THR A 37 8.68 -6.16 -2.14
C THR A 37 8.01 -6.82 -0.94
N VAL A 38 8.41 -8.05 -0.58
CA VAL A 38 7.89 -8.75 0.61
C VAL A 38 8.22 -7.96 1.86
N PHE A 39 9.43 -7.37 1.98
CA PHE A 39 9.78 -6.51 3.10
C PHE A 39 8.83 -5.30 3.20
N VAL A 40 8.69 -4.53 2.12
CA VAL A 40 7.84 -3.35 2.09
C VAL A 40 6.38 -3.73 2.41
N ILE A 41 5.85 -4.79 1.80
CA ILE A 41 4.43 -5.10 1.93
C ILE A 41 4.09 -5.81 3.25
N ASN A 42 4.90 -6.78 3.70
CA ASN A 42 4.58 -7.53 4.92
C ASN A 42 5.04 -6.83 6.19
N TYR A 43 6.21 -6.16 6.16
CA TYR A 43 6.76 -5.55 7.38
C TYR A 43 6.36 -4.09 7.54
N VAL A 44 6.13 -3.36 6.45
CA VAL A 44 5.71 -1.95 6.50
C VAL A 44 4.20 -1.85 6.31
N TYR A 45 3.68 -2.20 5.13
CA TYR A 45 2.26 -2.02 4.80
C TYR A 45 1.32 -2.83 5.70
N PHE A 46 1.53 -4.14 5.84
CA PHE A 46 0.62 -4.99 6.61
C PHE A 46 0.60 -4.62 8.10
N ARG A 47 1.75 -4.20 8.66
CA ARG A 47 1.80 -3.69 10.04
C ARG A 47 1.12 -2.34 10.20
N ALA A 48 1.11 -1.51 9.17
CA ALA A 48 0.51 -0.19 9.20
C ALA A 48 -1.01 -0.20 8.98
N THR A 49 -1.50 -1.05 8.08
CA THR A 49 -2.89 -1.03 7.64
C THR A 49 -3.70 -2.23 8.18
N GLY A 50 -3.06 -3.35 8.52
CA GLY A 50 -3.74 -4.57 9.00
C GLY A 50 -4.62 -5.29 7.96
N LYS A 51 -4.94 -4.63 6.83
CA LYS A 51 -5.74 -5.18 5.74
C LYS A 51 -4.92 -6.16 4.89
N ARG A 52 -5.30 -7.44 4.91
CA ARG A 52 -4.67 -8.49 4.07
C ARG A 52 -5.07 -8.42 2.59
N SER A 53 -6.19 -7.76 2.28
CA SER A 53 -6.81 -7.76 0.95
C SER A 53 -5.85 -7.31 -0.17
N TYR A 54 -4.99 -6.31 0.10
CA TYR A 54 -4.07 -5.76 -0.90
C TYR A 54 -2.71 -6.45 -0.97
N VAL A 55 -2.33 -7.25 0.04
CA VAL A 55 -1.01 -7.90 0.11
C VAL A 55 -0.80 -8.82 -1.10
N PHE A 56 -1.79 -9.66 -1.40
CA PHE A 56 -1.76 -10.54 -2.56
C PHE A 56 -1.62 -9.74 -3.87
N THR A 57 -2.45 -8.71 -4.02
CA THR A 57 -2.47 -7.85 -5.21
C THR A 57 -1.12 -7.18 -5.44
N TYR A 58 -0.47 -6.65 -4.41
CA TYR A 58 0.85 -6.03 -4.57
C TYR A 58 1.94 -7.01 -4.95
N ILE A 59 1.97 -8.21 -4.36
CA ILE A 59 2.95 -9.23 -4.72
C ILE A 59 2.75 -9.69 -6.17
N MET A 60 1.50 -9.90 -6.59
CA MET A 60 1.19 -10.30 -7.97
C MET A 60 1.55 -9.21 -8.97
N ILE A 61 1.21 -7.94 -8.69
CA ILE A 61 1.57 -6.82 -9.56
C ILE A 61 3.08 -6.66 -9.62
N SER A 62 3.80 -6.75 -8.50
CA SER A 62 5.26 -6.70 -8.46
C SER A 62 5.88 -7.75 -9.38
N THR A 63 5.40 -8.99 -9.25
CA THR A 63 5.90 -10.15 -9.99
C THR A 63 5.62 -10.00 -11.49
N THR A 64 4.39 -9.66 -11.85
CA THR A 64 3.98 -9.46 -13.25
C THR A 64 4.77 -8.33 -13.90
N VAL A 65 4.90 -7.18 -13.23
CA VAL A 65 5.64 -6.04 -13.76
C VAL A 65 7.12 -6.40 -13.91
N PHE A 66 7.72 -7.07 -12.93
CA PHE A 66 9.12 -7.49 -13.01
C PHE A 66 9.35 -8.37 -14.25
N PHE A 67 8.57 -9.43 -14.44
CA PHE A 67 8.73 -10.33 -15.59
C PHE A 67 8.44 -9.63 -16.91
N LEU A 68 7.41 -8.79 -16.96
CA LEU A 68 7.10 -7.99 -18.14
C LEU A 68 8.31 -7.12 -18.51
N CYS A 69 8.86 -6.37 -17.55
CA CYS A 69 10.01 -5.49 -17.80
C CYS A 69 11.27 -6.26 -18.19
N PHE A 70 11.55 -7.38 -17.51
CA PHE A 70 12.75 -8.17 -17.75
C PHE A 70 12.73 -8.82 -19.12
N LEU A 71 11.58 -9.40 -19.52
CA LEU A 71 11.42 -10.06 -20.81
C LEU A 71 11.34 -9.07 -21.99
N LEU A 72 10.80 -7.86 -21.77
CA LEU A 72 10.73 -6.80 -22.79
C LEU A 72 12.00 -5.94 -22.85
N GLY A 73 12.99 -6.18 -21.99
CA GLY A 73 14.14 -5.32 -21.71
C GLY A 73 15.07 -5.01 -22.88
N SER A 74 14.79 -5.50 -24.10
CA SER A 74 15.48 -5.15 -25.35
C SER A 74 14.96 -3.86 -26.01
N ILE A 75 13.80 -3.34 -25.60
CA ILE A 75 13.15 -2.18 -26.21
C ILE A 75 13.51 -0.90 -25.44
N GLU A 76 13.55 0.26 -26.10
CA GLU A 76 13.67 1.59 -25.46
C GLU A 76 12.42 1.90 -24.62
N LEU A 77 12.32 1.28 -23.45
CA LEU A 77 11.13 1.32 -22.61
C LEU A 77 10.99 2.66 -21.84
N GLN A 78 11.99 3.55 -21.83
CA GLN A 78 11.94 4.79 -21.04
C GLN A 78 10.75 5.69 -21.39
N LEU A 79 10.50 5.92 -22.68
CA LEU A 79 9.35 6.71 -23.13
C LEU A 79 8.01 5.99 -22.88
N GLY A 80 7.99 4.67 -23.10
CA GLY A 80 6.82 3.83 -22.84
C GLY A 80 6.42 3.81 -21.35
N PHE A 81 7.39 3.83 -20.43
CA PHE A 81 7.13 3.93 -19.00
C PHE A 81 6.52 5.26 -18.60
N ALA A 82 7.09 6.38 -19.09
CA ALA A 82 6.53 7.69 -18.80
C ALA A 82 5.07 7.77 -19.25
N LEU A 83 4.77 7.36 -20.49
CA LEU A 83 3.41 7.36 -21.04
C LEU A 83 2.48 6.37 -20.32
N GLY A 84 2.95 5.15 -20.05
CA GLY A 84 2.16 4.12 -19.37
C GLY A 84 1.80 4.51 -17.93
N LEU A 85 2.70 5.19 -17.23
CA LEU A 85 2.47 5.65 -15.87
C LEU A 85 1.40 6.74 -15.80
N PHE A 86 1.41 7.68 -16.75
CA PHE A 86 0.33 8.66 -16.90
C PHE A 86 -1.01 8.01 -17.24
N ALA A 87 -1.01 6.99 -18.10
CA ALA A 87 -2.21 6.24 -18.45
C ALA A 87 -2.79 5.49 -17.23
N ILE A 88 -1.94 4.80 -16.46
CA ILE A 88 -2.32 4.11 -15.22
C ILE A 88 -2.92 5.12 -14.22
N PHE A 89 -2.30 6.28 -14.03
CA PHE A 89 -2.85 7.31 -13.16
C PHE A 89 -4.20 7.86 -13.64
N GLY A 90 -4.37 8.03 -14.95
CA GLY A 90 -5.66 8.42 -15.55
C GLY A 90 -6.75 7.40 -15.23
N ILE A 91 -6.51 6.11 -15.52
CA ILE A 91 -7.47 5.03 -15.28
C ILE A 91 -7.81 4.91 -13.79
N ILE A 92 -6.80 4.93 -12.92
CA ILE A 92 -6.97 4.78 -11.48
C ILE A 92 -7.71 5.99 -10.86
N ARG A 93 -7.55 7.19 -11.41
CA ARG A 93 -8.27 8.38 -10.91
C ARG A 93 -9.76 8.36 -11.24
N TYR A 94 -10.16 7.75 -12.36
CA TYR A 94 -11.53 7.80 -12.87
C TYR A 94 -12.35 6.52 -12.66
N ARG A 95 -11.87 5.57 -11.85
CA ARG A 95 -12.70 4.41 -11.46
C ARG A 95 -13.77 4.79 -10.43
N THR A 96 -14.91 4.12 -10.48
CA THR A 96 -16.08 4.33 -9.62
C THR A 96 -15.77 4.12 -8.13
N ASP A 97 -14.95 3.12 -7.79
CA ASP A 97 -14.45 2.89 -6.43
C ASP A 97 -13.07 3.52 -6.26
N THR A 98 -12.98 4.70 -5.65
CA THR A 98 -11.70 5.38 -5.50
C THR A 98 -10.76 4.59 -4.58
N ILE A 99 -9.59 4.20 -5.09
CA ILE A 99 -8.55 3.56 -4.26
C ILE A 99 -8.07 4.58 -3.22
N PRO A 100 -7.98 4.23 -1.92
CA PRO A 100 -7.42 5.13 -0.92
C PRO A 100 -6.00 5.58 -1.30
N ILE A 101 -5.66 6.84 -1.03
CA ILE A 101 -4.37 7.45 -1.43
C ILE A 101 -3.18 6.58 -0.98
N ARG A 102 -3.25 6.01 0.23
CA ARG A 102 -2.23 5.10 0.76
C ARG A 102 -1.98 3.90 -0.15
N GLU A 103 -3.05 3.24 -0.59
CA GLU A 103 -2.99 2.04 -1.42
C GLU A 103 -2.42 2.37 -2.82
N MET A 104 -2.79 3.53 -3.40
CA MET A 104 -2.16 4.00 -4.63
C MET A 104 -0.65 4.22 -4.48
N THR A 105 -0.19 4.79 -3.35
CA THR A 105 1.24 5.02 -3.10
C THR A 105 2.02 3.71 -3.01
N TYR A 106 1.49 2.71 -2.30
CA TYR A 106 2.13 1.39 -2.22
C TYR A 106 2.13 0.67 -3.57
N LEU A 107 1.05 0.75 -4.33
CA LEU A 107 0.99 0.23 -5.70
C LEU A 107 2.11 0.83 -6.57
N PHE A 108 2.23 2.16 -6.55
CA PHE A 108 3.24 2.87 -7.31
C PHE A 108 4.66 2.48 -6.90
N LEU A 109 4.92 2.46 -5.59
CA LEU A 109 6.21 2.09 -5.04
C LEU A 109 6.64 0.68 -5.47
N VAL A 110 5.74 -0.30 -5.38
CA VAL A 110 6.01 -1.67 -5.80
C VAL A 110 6.27 -1.78 -7.30
N ILE A 111 5.50 -1.07 -8.13
CA ILE A 111 5.74 -0.99 -9.58
C ILE A 111 7.14 -0.42 -9.85
N THR A 112 7.50 0.69 -9.22
CA THR A 112 8.81 1.34 -9.38
C THR A 112 9.95 0.41 -8.99
N ILE A 113 9.87 -0.26 -7.84
CA ILE A 113 10.87 -1.23 -7.38
C ILE A 113 11.03 -2.36 -8.40
N SER A 114 9.93 -2.93 -8.88
CA SER A 114 9.95 -3.99 -9.90
C SER A 114 10.59 -3.56 -11.21
N VAL A 115 10.27 -2.36 -11.70
CA VAL A 115 10.82 -1.81 -12.94
C VAL A 115 12.33 -1.61 -12.82
N ILE A 116 12.80 -1.00 -11.72
CA ILE A 116 14.23 -0.76 -11.49
C ILE A 116 15.00 -2.08 -11.43
N ASN A 117 14.49 -3.04 -10.64
CA ASN A 117 15.15 -4.34 -10.48
C ASN A 117 15.17 -5.17 -11.77
N ALA A 118 14.18 -5.01 -12.64
CA ALA A 118 14.12 -5.69 -13.92
C ALA A 118 15.04 -5.06 -14.98
N LEU A 119 15.05 -3.72 -15.10
CA LEU A 119 15.69 -3.02 -16.21
C LEU A 119 17.16 -2.66 -16.01
N THR A 120 17.72 -2.88 -14.82
CA THR A 120 19.12 -2.54 -14.57
C THR A 120 20.03 -3.29 -15.55
N ARG A 121 20.93 -2.63 -16.29
CA ARG A 121 21.85 -3.30 -17.25
C ARG A 121 23.28 -3.32 -16.69
N GLY A 122 24.15 -4.14 -17.28
CA GLY A 122 25.48 -4.48 -16.77
C GLY A 122 26.47 -3.32 -16.51
N GLU A 123 26.12 -2.08 -16.84
CA GLU A 123 26.88 -0.87 -16.47
C GLU A 123 26.62 -0.41 -15.03
N VAL A 124 25.49 -0.81 -14.45
CA VAL A 124 25.10 -0.44 -13.09
C VAL A 124 25.68 -1.47 -12.13
N SER A 125 26.47 -0.99 -11.17
CA SER A 125 27.07 -1.85 -10.14
C SER A 125 25.98 -2.50 -9.29
N PHE A 126 26.21 -3.74 -8.85
CA PHE A 126 25.34 -4.40 -7.87
C PHE A 126 25.15 -3.56 -6.59
N GLY A 127 26.15 -2.76 -6.23
CA GLY A 127 26.07 -1.82 -5.11
C GLY A 127 25.02 -0.73 -5.30
N GLU A 128 24.83 -0.23 -6.52
CA GLU A 128 23.83 0.80 -6.82
C GLU A 128 22.40 0.26 -6.75
N ILE A 129 22.19 -0.98 -7.21
CA ILE A 129 20.91 -1.69 -7.07
C ILE A 129 20.59 -1.90 -5.59
N ALA A 130 21.55 -2.42 -4.83
CA ALA A 130 21.38 -2.67 -3.41
C ALA A 130 21.10 -1.37 -2.63
N PHE A 131 21.83 -0.30 -2.94
CA PHE A 131 21.61 1.02 -2.35
C PHE A 131 20.21 1.57 -2.68
N THR A 132 19.80 1.50 -3.95
CA THR A 132 18.48 2.00 -4.37
C THR A 132 17.34 1.27 -3.66
N ASN A 133 17.41 -0.07 -3.61
CA ASN A 133 16.41 -0.87 -2.89
C ASN A 133 16.43 -0.58 -1.38
N ALA A 134 17.61 -0.47 -0.77
CA ALA A 134 17.75 -0.12 0.64
C ALA A 134 17.19 1.29 0.93
N ALA A 135 17.40 2.25 0.03
CA ALA A 135 16.86 3.60 0.15
C ALA A 135 15.33 3.61 0.11
N PHE A 136 14.72 2.84 -0.81
CA PHE A 136 13.26 2.66 -0.80
C PHE A 136 12.79 2.02 0.50
N MET A 137 13.36 0.88 0.90
CA MET A 137 13.00 0.21 2.16
C MET A 137 13.11 1.13 3.38
N ALA A 138 14.22 1.85 3.50
CA ALA A 138 14.47 2.76 4.61
C ALA A 138 13.49 3.93 4.60
N THR A 139 13.27 4.56 3.45
CA THR A 139 12.35 5.69 3.32
C THR A 139 10.93 5.29 3.68
N THR A 140 10.42 4.20 3.12
CA THR A 140 9.06 3.72 3.41
C THR A 140 8.92 3.34 4.89
N TRP A 141 9.94 2.68 5.45
CA TRP A 141 9.93 2.30 6.86
C TRP A 141 9.99 3.50 7.81
N VAL A 142 10.83 4.51 7.52
CA VAL A 142 10.93 5.74 8.34
C VAL A 142 9.63 6.51 8.27
N MET A 143 9.09 6.74 7.07
CA MET A 143 7.83 7.48 6.90
C MET A 143 6.68 6.81 7.66
N GLU A 144 6.52 5.50 7.52
CA GLU A 144 5.45 4.77 8.20
C GLU A 144 5.69 4.68 9.72
N ARG A 145 6.93 4.56 10.20
CA ARG A 145 7.19 4.37 11.64
C ARG A 145 7.29 5.68 12.43
N VAL A 146 7.78 6.76 11.81
CA VAL A 146 8.00 8.05 12.49
C VAL A 146 6.82 8.98 12.29
N TRP A 147 6.24 9.06 11.09
CA TRP A 147 5.19 10.02 10.77
C TRP A 147 3.78 9.48 11.03
N MET A 148 3.58 8.15 10.92
CA MET A 148 2.24 7.54 11.01
C MET A 148 1.89 6.96 12.39
N LYS A 149 2.69 7.22 13.43
CA LYS A 149 2.35 6.78 14.80
C LYS A 149 1.03 7.41 15.27
N ARG A 150 0.02 6.55 15.39
CA ARG A 150 -1.23 6.73 16.15
C ARG A 150 -2.04 7.97 15.75
N HIS A 151 -2.71 7.88 14.61
CA HIS A 151 -3.92 8.69 14.45
C HIS A 151 -4.94 8.13 15.44
N LEU A 152 -5.36 8.95 16.40
CA LEU A 152 -6.53 8.64 17.22
C LEU A 152 -7.69 8.41 16.25
N ALA A 153 -8.38 7.28 16.40
CA ALA A 153 -9.55 6.96 15.61
C ALA A 153 -10.58 8.07 15.82
N ARG A 154 -11.18 8.56 14.73
CA ARG A 154 -12.18 9.62 14.76
C ARG A 154 -13.57 9.01 14.63
N ARG A 155 -14.47 9.40 15.52
CA ARG A 155 -15.89 9.08 15.49
C ARG A 155 -16.74 10.33 15.61
N THR A 156 -17.71 10.50 14.72
CA THR A 156 -18.72 11.54 14.85
C THR A 156 -19.94 10.97 15.57
N ILE A 157 -20.25 11.49 16.76
CA ILE A 157 -21.45 11.10 17.53
C ILE A 157 -22.43 12.26 17.60
N VAL A 158 -23.72 11.95 17.58
CA VAL A 158 -24.78 12.91 17.91
C VAL A 158 -24.99 12.83 19.41
N TYR A 159 -24.79 13.96 20.08
CA TYR A 159 -24.85 14.06 21.53
C TYR A 159 -26.05 14.92 21.93
N ASP A 160 -26.78 14.45 22.94
CA ASP A 160 -28.09 14.94 23.37
C ASP A 160 -28.01 15.92 24.56
N ARG A 161 -26.89 15.97 25.29
CA ARG A 161 -26.76 16.85 26.46
C ARG A 161 -26.00 18.14 26.15
N LEU A 162 -26.75 19.20 25.85
CA LEU A 162 -26.16 20.53 25.60
C LEU A 162 -25.50 21.15 26.86
N ASP A 163 -25.88 20.72 28.05
CA ASP A 163 -25.41 21.28 29.32
C ASP A 163 -23.95 20.95 29.66
N LEU A 164 -23.41 19.89 29.05
CA LEU A 164 -22.07 19.36 29.29
C LEU A 164 -21.03 19.84 28.25
N ILE A 165 -21.47 20.62 27.26
CA ILE A 165 -20.59 21.15 26.21
C ILE A 165 -19.77 22.36 26.71
N HIS A 166 -20.11 22.91 27.88
CA HIS A 166 -19.41 24.07 28.44
C HIS A 166 -17.94 23.73 28.76
N PRO A 167 -16.98 24.66 28.51
CA PRO A 167 -15.56 24.42 28.77
C PRO A 167 -15.22 23.94 30.18
N SER A 168 -15.99 24.39 31.17
CA SER A 168 -15.81 24.03 32.58
C SER A 168 -16.17 22.58 32.92
N LYS A 169 -16.94 21.88 32.06
CA LYS A 169 -17.47 20.53 32.32
C LYS A 169 -16.88 19.46 31.39
N HIS A 170 -15.72 19.74 30.79
CA HIS A 170 -15.08 18.83 29.85
C HIS A 170 -14.77 17.44 30.43
N GLN A 171 -14.42 17.34 31.71
CA GLN A 171 -14.18 16.05 32.34
C GLN A 171 -15.48 15.24 32.48
N GLU A 172 -16.57 15.87 32.92
CA GLU A 172 -17.88 15.23 33.02
C GLU A 172 -18.40 14.76 31.65
N LEU A 173 -18.11 15.53 30.58
CA LEU A 173 -18.46 15.14 29.22
C LEU A 173 -17.69 13.90 28.75
N ILE A 174 -16.38 13.85 29.05
CA ILE A 174 -15.56 12.66 28.75
C ILE A 174 -16.14 11.46 29.49
N ASP A 175 -16.32 11.57 30.81
CA ASP A 175 -16.79 10.47 31.65
C ASP A 175 -18.18 9.95 31.21
N ASP A 176 -19.10 10.84 30.83
CA ASP A 176 -20.42 10.45 30.29
C ASP A 176 -20.30 9.74 28.93
N ILE A 177 -19.42 10.21 28.04
CA ILE A 177 -19.17 9.55 26.75
C ILE A 177 -18.52 8.18 26.98
N GLU A 178 -17.50 8.07 27.83
CA GLU A 178 -16.85 6.79 28.14
C GLU A 178 -17.84 5.80 28.77
N THR A 179 -18.68 6.26 29.69
CA THR A 179 -19.70 5.42 30.37
C THR A 179 -20.75 4.91 29.38
N ARG A 180 -21.24 5.77 28.47
CA ARG A 180 -22.30 5.41 27.52
C ARG A 180 -21.79 4.59 26.34
N THR A 181 -20.57 4.86 25.87
CA THR A 181 -20.05 4.28 24.63
C THR A 181 -18.98 3.21 24.84
N GLY A 182 -18.42 3.12 26.04
CA GLY A 182 -17.28 2.25 26.35
C GLY A 182 -15.98 2.66 25.65
N MET A 183 -15.94 3.81 24.96
CA MET A 183 -14.76 4.31 24.28
C MET A 183 -13.82 5.00 25.25
N VAL A 184 -12.52 4.73 25.16
CA VAL A 184 -11.50 5.52 25.86
C VAL A 184 -11.20 6.77 25.03
N VAL A 185 -11.76 7.90 25.44
CA VAL A 185 -11.69 9.18 24.73
C VAL A 185 -10.38 9.88 25.06
N ALA A 186 -9.56 10.15 24.04
CA ALA A 186 -8.32 10.90 24.21
C ALA A 186 -8.53 12.41 24.00
N LYS A 187 -9.41 12.78 23.08
CA LYS A 187 -9.75 14.16 22.75
C LYS A 187 -11.14 14.20 22.15
N PHE A 188 -11.85 15.30 22.30
CA PHE A 188 -13.06 15.56 21.53
C PHE A 188 -13.00 16.97 20.91
N SER A 189 -13.85 17.21 19.93
CA SER A 189 -14.04 18.51 19.30
C SER A 189 -15.51 18.72 19.05
N ILE A 190 -16.00 19.90 19.42
CA ILE A 190 -17.40 20.25 19.28
C ILE A 190 -17.62 20.75 17.85
N GLY A 191 -18.52 20.09 17.13
CA GLY A 191 -18.89 20.46 15.77
C GLY A 191 -20.13 21.36 15.77
N GLN A 192 -21.11 20.99 14.95
CA GLN A 192 -22.37 21.73 14.84
C GLN A 192 -23.17 21.64 16.15
N ILE A 193 -23.62 22.79 16.65
CA ILE A 193 -24.53 22.91 17.80
C ILE A 193 -25.88 23.35 17.25
N ASP A 194 -26.92 22.53 17.45
CA ASP A 194 -28.29 22.83 17.08
C ASP A 194 -29.12 23.05 18.35
N LEU A 195 -29.16 24.30 18.81
CA LEU A 195 -29.87 24.69 20.03
C LEU A 195 -31.39 24.52 19.89
N ALA A 196 -31.93 24.63 18.67
CA ALA A 196 -33.36 24.48 18.43
C ALA A 196 -33.80 23.02 18.57
N LYS A 197 -32.97 22.08 18.10
CA LYS A 197 -33.26 20.64 18.16
C LYS A 197 -32.64 19.93 19.36
N GLY A 198 -31.87 20.63 20.19
CA GLY A 198 -31.35 20.07 21.44
C GLY A 198 -30.20 19.08 21.27
N TYR A 199 -29.43 19.12 20.17
CA TYR A 199 -28.31 18.20 19.97
C TYR A 199 -27.05 18.91 19.48
N THR A 200 -25.90 18.26 19.70
CA THR A 200 -24.62 18.67 19.11
C THR A 200 -23.94 17.49 18.44
N LYS A 201 -23.20 17.74 17.36
CA LYS A 201 -22.31 16.74 16.77
C LYS A 201 -20.94 16.86 17.42
N LEU A 202 -20.51 15.80 18.10
CA LEU A 202 -19.17 15.72 18.67
C LEU A 202 -18.28 14.85 17.78
N ILE A 203 -17.06 15.32 17.57
CA ILE A 203 -16.00 14.56 16.94
C ILE A 203 -15.11 14.03 18.07
N VAL A 204 -15.19 12.73 18.32
CA VAL A 204 -14.46 12.05 19.38
C VAL A 204 -13.25 11.34 18.80
N PHE A 205 -12.08 11.58 19.39
CA PHE A 205 -10.82 10.94 19.07
C PHE A 205 -10.51 9.92 20.16
N TYR A 206 -10.52 8.63 19.82
CA TYR A 206 -10.36 7.53 20.76
C TYR A 206 -9.21 6.61 20.34
N LYS A 207 -8.72 5.80 21.29
CA LYS A 207 -7.71 4.79 21.00
C LYS A 207 -8.40 3.54 20.46
N GLU A 208 -8.21 3.28 19.17
CA GLU A 208 -8.76 2.12 18.45
C GLU A 208 -8.45 0.79 19.16
N SER A 209 -7.25 0.66 19.73
CA SER A 209 -6.79 -0.54 20.44
C SER A 209 -7.62 -0.91 21.68
N ALA A 210 -8.38 0.03 22.25
CA ALA A 210 -9.20 -0.19 23.43
C ALA A 210 -10.66 -0.55 23.12
N THR A 211 -11.12 -0.35 21.87
CA THR A 211 -12.55 -0.47 21.53
C THR A 211 -12.75 -1.16 20.17
N PRO A 212 -12.50 -2.48 20.06
CA PRO A 212 -12.45 -3.19 18.78
C PRO A 212 -13.81 -3.33 18.05
N ASN A 213 -14.93 -3.09 18.74
CA ASN A 213 -16.27 -3.25 18.18
C ASN A 213 -16.89 -1.96 17.62
N ILE A 214 -16.16 -0.83 17.66
CA ILE A 214 -16.65 0.46 17.19
C ILE A 214 -15.94 0.81 15.89
N LEU A 215 -16.72 0.84 14.80
CA LEU A 215 -16.20 1.23 13.49
C LEU A 215 -15.85 2.71 13.50
N THR A 216 -14.67 3.03 12.95
CA THR A 216 -14.25 4.40 12.67
C THR A 216 -15.12 5.00 11.56
N ASP A 217 -15.17 6.34 11.47
CA ASP A 217 -15.90 7.01 10.39
C ASP A 217 -15.38 6.59 9.00
N ALA A 218 -14.09 6.25 8.90
CA ALA A 218 -13.48 5.72 7.67
C ALA A 218 -14.00 4.32 7.31
N GLU A 219 -14.16 3.43 8.29
CA GLU A 219 -14.69 2.07 8.05
C GLU A 219 -16.19 2.05 7.75
N ILE A 220 -16.97 3.00 8.28
CA ILE A 220 -18.38 3.14 7.91
C ILE A 220 -18.51 3.62 6.47
N SER A 221 -17.72 4.62 6.08
CA SER A 221 -17.73 5.13 4.70
C SER A 221 -17.39 4.02 3.68
N ASP A 222 -16.44 3.14 4.01
CA ASP A 222 -15.99 2.01 3.16
C ASP A 222 -17.05 0.88 3.06
N ARG A 223 -18.02 0.83 3.98
CA ARG A 223 -19.12 -0.17 3.99
C ARG A 223 -20.45 0.36 3.45
N SER A 224 -20.59 1.67 3.30
CA SER A 224 -21.82 2.33 2.85
C SER A 224 -21.89 2.55 1.34
N THR A 225 -20.84 2.16 0.61
CA THR A 225 -20.75 2.11 -0.86
C THR A 225 -20.77 0.66 -1.32
#